data_AF-A0A1V6HHS4-F1
#
_entry.id   AF-A0A1V6HHS4-F1
#
_cell.length_a   1.000
_cell.length_b   1.000
_cell.length_c   1.000
_cell.angle_alpha   90.00
_cell.angle_beta   90.00
_cell.angle_gamma   90.00
#
_symmetry.space_group_name_H-M   'P 1'
#
loop_
_entity.id
_entity.type
_entity.pdbx_description
1 polymer ?
#
loop_
_entity_poly.entity_id
_entity_poly.type
_entity_poly.pdbx_seq_one_letter_code
_entity_poly.pdbx_strand_id
1 'polypeptide(L)'
;MRNIFFAIIFLLIPVLLVSETEPLYNTSVSSVYLFQYSRGVEASMDNYFVRELAKINYLNPYRTSYGLEYNIEIAITEISEKKLEIISRFTPIKMFGELAYRNFDIASLFVPELYGFTLIINQNSGETINWTSEDLLKGEQVKSILELPESADFNNTSFEIINIRFSYNEKSVARFNRVMNEIHEYLANLELINFSLSKAENIEPENDDALFENHFSIYDLEVFQAYLDTIKFHTDLVVPLDYEEEWQLGKRTLNSNLRRLRTQLTRRLELIDFRLDGEDYHRAAERIIEIQIGYVEEMGRVIHFHEPVYMRFAEFFKDDTDWRQMFLAVARQFSMIDTSILQNKLIAELVRNYIARSDEYYIHEQYNESLLLLTSADVVCRINAEIDCNLEIFNRMAKSKFGIYDSYLSIAQSAMSAGNPDLARRYLGQAADYQKANSGLILVAGAVNDLLEKLAWQYFEEGRSAVRLAKWDIASAYLVAAKEIYNSLNKHYFNEVIEHELSKIEK
;
A
#
# COMPACT_ATOMS: atom_id res chain seq x y z
N MET A 1 42.66 33.12 59.46
CA MET A 1 43.32 34.22 58.74
C MET A 1 43.17 34.00 57.25
N ARG A 2 42.81 35.06 56.53
CA ARG A 2 42.84 35.25 55.08
C ARG A 2 41.51 35.02 54.33
N ASN A 3 40.82 36.15 54.24
CA ASN A 3 39.73 36.54 53.37
C ASN A 3 39.95 36.19 51.90
N ILE A 4 38.88 35.78 51.21
CA ILE A 4 38.65 36.12 49.80
C ILE A 4 37.20 36.58 49.67
N PHE A 5 37.05 37.88 49.40
CA PHE A 5 35.82 38.58 49.08
C PHE A 5 35.35 38.14 47.68
N PHE A 6 34.15 37.58 47.57
CA PHE A 6 33.43 37.44 46.30
C PHE A 6 32.54 38.67 46.13
N ALA A 7 32.86 39.53 45.17
CA ALA A 7 31.99 40.61 44.73
C ALA A 7 30.92 40.04 43.81
N ILE A 8 29.69 39.89 44.32
CA ILE A 8 28.50 39.57 43.52
C ILE A 8 27.99 40.89 42.92
N ILE A 9 28.20 41.06 41.62
CA ILE A 9 27.56 42.12 40.84
C ILE A 9 26.11 41.68 40.61
N PHE A 10 25.18 42.36 41.29
CA PHE A 10 23.74 42.22 41.11
C PHE A 10 23.36 42.89 39.78
N LEU A 11 23.30 42.08 38.71
CA LEU A 11 22.79 42.51 37.41
C LEU A 11 21.26 42.50 37.51
N LEU A 12 20.68 43.68 37.70
CA LEU A 12 19.24 43.95 37.61
C LEU A 12 18.76 43.57 36.20
N ILE A 13 18.28 42.34 36.05
CA ILE A 13 17.45 41.95 34.92
C ILE A 13 16.08 42.61 35.18
N PRO A 14 15.60 43.50 34.29
CA PRO A 14 14.23 43.98 34.41
C PRO A 14 13.31 42.78 34.22
N VAL A 15 12.63 42.39 35.30
CA VAL A 15 11.47 41.51 35.24
C VAL A 15 10.44 42.26 34.39
N LEU A 16 10.38 41.92 33.10
CA LEU A 16 9.24 42.23 32.26
C LEU A 16 8.04 41.51 32.90
N LEU A 17 7.31 42.26 33.72
CA LEU A 17 5.94 41.94 34.09
C LEU A 17 5.14 41.93 32.79
N VAL A 18 5.09 40.78 32.12
CA VAL A 18 4.00 40.48 31.19
C VAL A 18 2.76 40.47 32.07
N SER A 19 1.92 41.51 31.96
CA SER A 19 0.60 41.44 32.59
C SER A 19 -0.15 40.34 31.85
N GLU A 20 -0.26 39.17 32.45
CA GLU A 20 -1.24 38.17 32.03
C GLU A 20 -2.61 38.81 32.25
N THR A 21 -3.21 39.31 31.17
CA THR A 21 -4.60 39.71 31.18
C THR A 21 -5.41 38.45 31.48
N GLU A 22 -6.17 38.46 32.59
CA GLU A 22 -7.05 37.35 32.91
C GLU A 22 -8.01 37.10 31.72
N PRO A 23 -8.19 35.84 31.30
CA PRO A 23 -9.07 35.55 30.18
C PRO A 23 -10.52 35.87 30.54
N LEU A 24 -11.24 36.49 29.60
CA LEU A 24 -12.68 36.73 29.70
C LEU A 24 -13.45 35.41 29.85
N TYR A 25 -12.92 34.35 29.24
CA TYR A 25 -13.50 33.03 29.27
C TYR A 25 -12.40 31.98 29.18
N ASN A 26 -12.49 30.97 30.03
CA ASN A 26 -11.61 29.81 30.00
C ASN A 26 -12.42 28.56 30.25
N THR A 27 -12.32 27.59 29.35
CA THR A 27 -13.04 26.32 29.45
C THR A 27 -12.18 25.16 28.99
N SER A 28 -12.54 23.97 29.47
CA SER A 28 -11.99 22.70 29.02
C SER A 28 -13.15 21.78 28.68
N VAL A 29 -13.18 21.30 27.44
CA VAL A 29 -14.20 20.39 26.94
C VAL A 29 -13.58 19.01 26.79
N SER A 30 -14.05 18.06 27.59
CA SER A 30 -13.67 16.65 27.47
C SER A 30 -14.87 15.84 27.01
N SER A 31 -14.68 15.04 25.95
CA SER A 31 -15.74 14.21 25.38
C SER A 31 -15.16 13.05 24.57
N VAL A 32 -16.05 12.23 24.00
CA VAL A 32 -15.70 11.18 23.05
C VAL A 32 -16.30 11.52 21.69
N TYR A 33 -15.45 11.60 20.67
CA TYR A 33 -15.86 11.72 19.28
C TYR A 33 -15.89 10.36 18.61
N LEU A 34 -16.95 10.04 17.87
CA LEU A 34 -17.14 8.74 17.23
C LEU A 34 -17.04 8.87 15.72
N PHE A 35 -16.05 8.20 15.13
CA PHE A 35 -15.87 8.13 13.69
C PHE A 35 -16.68 6.96 13.13
N GLN A 36 -17.53 7.24 12.14
CA GLN A 36 -18.41 6.26 11.49
C GLN A 36 -18.48 6.52 9.99
N TYR A 37 -18.71 5.47 9.22
CA TYR A 37 -18.87 5.59 7.78
C TYR A 37 -20.17 6.33 7.42
N SER A 38 -20.05 7.45 6.69
CA SER A 38 -21.17 8.29 6.28
C SER A 38 -21.54 8.07 4.81
N ARG A 39 -22.81 7.70 4.53
CA ARG A 39 -23.34 7.52 3.17
C ARG A 39 -23.48 8.88 2.48
N GLY A 40 -22.96 9.00 1.25
CA GLY A 40 -23.10 10.21 0.41
C GLY A 40 -21.83 11.06 0.25
N VAL A 41 -20.73 10.69 0.92
CA VAL A 41 -19.43 11.39 0.80
C VAL A 41 -18.33 10.37 0.50
N GLU A 42 -18.35 9.77 -0.69
CA GLU A 42 -17.39 8.71 -1.06
C GLU A 42 -15.90 9.15 -1.01
N ALA A 43 -15.64 10.46 -0.88
CA ALA A 43 -14.30 11.05 -0.90
C ALA A 43 -13.85 11.74 0.41
N SER A 44 -14.56 11.61 1.55
CA SER A 44 -14.03 12.18 2.80
C SER A 44 -12.88 11.34 3.35
N MET A 45 -11.85 11.99 3.89
CA MET A 45 -10.73 11.29 4.53
C MET A 45 -11.19 10.51 5.78
N ASP A 46 -12.26 10.94 6.46
CA ASP A 46 -12.81 10.18 7.59
C ASP A 46 -13.36 8.82 7.12
N ASN A 47 -14.09 8.81 5.99
CA ASN A 47 -14.58 7.58 5.39
C ASN A 47 -13.43 6.67 4.91
N TYR A 48 -12.29 7.25 4.51
CA TYR A 48 -11.09 6.50 4.16
C TYR A 48 -10.59 5.65 5.34
N PHE A 49 -10.37 6.24 6.52
CA PHE A 49 -9.86 5.52 7.68
C PHE A 49 -10.82 4.43 8.16
N VAL A 50 -12.13 4.69 8.18
CA VAL A 50 -13.13 3.68 8.55
C VAL A 50 -13.13 2.52 7.54
N ARG A 51 -13.00 2.81 6.24
CA ARG A 51 -12.94 1.78 5.19
C ARG A 51 -11.68 0.93 5.29
N GLU A 52 -10.52 1.54 5.50
CA GLU A 52 -9.26 0.79 5.61
C GLU A 52 -9.27 -0.07 6.88
N LEU A 53 -9.76 0.45 8.01
CA LEU A 53 -9.95 -0.37 9.22
C LEU A 53 -10.89 -1.56 8.99
N ALA A 54 -11.99 -1.33 8.27
CA ALA A 54 -12.91 -2.40 7.92
C ALA A 54 -12.25 -3.44 6.98
N LYS A 55 -11.48 -2.98 5.99
CA LYS A 55 -10.80 -3.83 5.01
C LYS A 55 -9.76 -4.75 5.67
N ILE A 56 -8.89 -4.21 6.52
CA ILE A 56 -7.81 -5.01 7.14
C ILE A 56 -8.34 -6.05 8.13
N ASN A 57 -9.51 -5.81 8.72
CA ASN A 57 -10.17 -6.71 9.68
C ASN A 57 -11.32 -7.52 9.07
N TYR A 58 -11.53 -7.47 7.74
CA TYR A 58 -12.62 -8.16 7.03
C TYR A 58 -14.03 -7.84 7.56
N LEU A 59 -14.23 -6.60 8.03
CA LEU A 59 -15.48 -6.11 8.59
C LEU A 59 -16.31 -5.36 7.55
N ASN A 60 -17.59 -5.17 7.85
CA ASN A 60 -18.47 -4.32 7.06
C ASN A 60 -18.23 -2.84 7.42
N PRO A 61 -17.82 -1.96 6.49
CA PRO A 61 -17.53 -0.55 6.80
C PRO A 61 -18.72 0.20 7.40
N TYR A 62 -19.96 -0.18 7.08
CA TYR A 62 -21.17 0.42 7.67
C TYR A 62 -21.40 0.03 9.14
N ARG A 63 -20.67 -0.95 9.66
CA ARG A 63 -20.72 -1.39 11.07
C ARG A 63 -19.41 -1.13 11.81
N THR A 64 -18.40 -0.62 11.12
CA THR A 64 -17.10 -0.28 11.69
C THR A 64 -17.13 1.14 12.21
N SER A 65 -16.67 1.33 13.44
CA SER A 65 -16.52 2.64 14.06
C SER A 65 -15.39 2.63 15.08
N TYR A 66 -14.77 3.78 15.32
CA TYR A 66 -13.77 3.95 16.36
C TYR A 66 -13.96 5.31 17.05
N GLY A 67 -13.57 5.39 18.31
CA GLY A 67 -13.76 6.58 19.15
C GLY A 67 -12.44 7.27 19.50
N LEU A 68 -12.50 8.58 19.71
CA LEU A 68 -11.42 9.40 20.24
C LEU A 68 -11.90 10.07 21.53
N GLU A 69 -11.27 9.73 22.65
CA GLU A 69 -11.32 10.53 23.88
C GLU A 69 -10.39 11.73 23.74
N TYR A 70 -10.88 12.92 24.04
CA TYR A 70 -10.11 14.15 23.89
C TYR A 70 -10.38 15.15 25.00
N ASN A 71 -9.44 16.09 25.15
CA ASN A 71 -9.64 17.36 25.84
C ASN A 71 -9.27 18.51 24.90
N ILE A 72 -10.13 19.53 24.85
CA ILE A 72 -9.87 20.80 24.17
C ILE A 72 -9.93 21.93 25.20
N GLU A 73 -8.82 22.62 25.37
CA GLU A 73 -8.69 23.81 26.22
C GLU A 73 -8.88 25.06 25.34
N ILE A 74 -9.76 25.98 25.75
CA ILE A 74 -10.00 27.24 25.04
C ILE A 74 -9.98 28.40 26.03
N ALA A 75 -9.13 29.38 25.76
CA ALA A 75 -9.08 30.65 26.47
C ALA A 75 -9.35 31.80 25.50
N ILE A 76 -10.22 32.73 25.90
CA ILE A 76 -10.59 33.91 25.13
C ILE A 76 -10.17 35.14 25.92
N THR A 77 -9.37 36.00 25.30
CA THR A 77 -8.92 37.26 25.88
C THR A 77 -9.35 38.42 25.00
N GLU A 78 -9.73 39.54 25.60
CA GLU A 78 -9.91 40.80 24.87
C GLU A 78 -8.56 41.47 24.70
N ILE A 79 -8.18 41.72 23.44
CA ILE A 79 -6.92 42.41 23.11
C ILE A 79 -7.16 43.88 22.71
N SER A 80 -8.40 44.24 22.36
CA SER A 80 -8.88 45.62 22.12
C SER A 80 -10.41 45.65 22.07
N GLU A 81 -11.03 46.83 22.12
CA GLU A 81 -12.50 47.06 22.20
C GLU A 81 -13.36 46.29 21.18
N LYS A 82 -12.78 45.71 20.12
CA LYS A 82 -13.50 44.90 19.11
C LYS A 82 -12.75 43.66 18.65
N LYS A 83 -11.70 43.24 19.35
CA LYS A 83 -10.90 42.06 18.97
C LYS A 83 -10.72 41.10 20.12
N LEU A 84 -11.07 39.85 19.84
CA LEU A 84 -10.82 38.72 20.73
C LEU A 84 -9.64 37.90 20.21
N GLU A 85 -8.73 37.53 21.10
CA GLU A 85 -7.76 36.46 20.87
C GLU A 85 -8.33 35.16 21.44
N ILE A 86 -8.42 34.14 20.58
CA ILE A 86 -8.86 32.81 20.93
C ILE A 86 -7.62 31.92 20.91
N ILE A 87 -7.27 31.39 22.07
CA ILE A 87 -6.19 30.43 22.25
C ILE A 87 -6.82 29.07 22.47
N SER A 88 -6.47 28.10 21.63
CA SER A 88 -6.99 26.73 21.74
C SER A 88 -5.88 25.69 21.71
N ARG A 89 -6.09 24.58 22.42
CA ARG A 89 -5.20 23.42 22.42
C ARG A 89 -6.01 22.13 22.44
N PHE A 90 -5.77 21.27 21.46
CA PHE A 90 -6.32 19.91 21.41
C PHE A 90 -5.30 18.89 21.93
N THR A 91 -5.72 18.11 22.93
CA THR A 91 -4.97 16.99 23.51
C THR A 91 -5.79 15.69 23.36
N PRO A 92 -5.39 14.75 22.48
CA PRO A 92 -6.02 13.44 22.45
C PRO A 92 -5.61 12.64 23.70
N ILE A 93 -6.57 11.97 24.31
CA ILE A 93 -6.37 11.18 25.52
C ILE A 93 -6.19 9.71 25.13
N LYS A 94 -7.13 9.16 24.37
CA LYS A 94 -7.16 7.74 24.03
C LYS A 94 -8.01 7.46 22.79
N MET A 95 -7.63 6.44 22.03
CA MET A 95 -8.47 5.87 20.97
C MET A 95 -9.18 4.60 21.47
N PHE A 96 -10.40 4.38 21.01
CA PHE A 96 -11.23 3.22 21.34
C PHE A 96 -11.75 2.51 20.09
N GLY A 97 -12.00 1.21 20.20
CA GLY A 97 -12.48 0.36 19.11
C GLY A 97 -11.51 -0.78 18.83
N GLU A 98 -11.77 -1.53 17.76
CA GLU A 98 -10.93 -2.63 17.30
C GLU A 98 -9.74 -2.09 16.48
N LEU A 99 -8.85 -1.35 17.14
CA LEU A 99 -7.68 -0.68 16.53
C LEU A 99 -6.41 -1.53 16.63
N ALA A 100 -6.57 -2.83 16.42
CA ALA A 100 -5.47 -3.78 16.30
C ALA A 100 -5.55 -4.47 14.94
N TYR A 101 -4.39 -4.78 14.37
CA TYR A 101 -4.28 -5.59 13.16
C TYR A 101 -3.20 -6.63 13.37
N ARG A 102 -3.56 -7.92 13.39
CA ARG A 102 -2.61 -9.03 13.60
C ARG A 102 -1.67 -8.78 14.81
N ASN A 103 -2.21 -8.35 15.95
CA ASN A 103 -1.48 -7.96 17.18
C ASN A 103 -0.67 -6.65 17.13
N PHE A 104 -0.53 -6.00 15.97
CA PHE A 104 -0.02 -4.63 15.91
C PHE A 104 -1.06 -3.65 16.47
N ASP A 105 -0.64 -2.82 17.43
CA ASP A 105 -1.43 -1.66 17.87
C ASP A 105 -1.28 -0.53 16.85
N ILE A 106 -2.37 -0.24 16.15
CA ILE A 106 -2.43 0.80 15.12
C ILE A 106 -3.20 2.04 15.59
N ALA A 107 -3.59 2.12 16.86
CA ALA A 107 -4.41 3.20 17.41
C ALA A 107 -3.82 4.59 17.13
N SER A 108 -2.49 4.72 17.21
CA SER A 108 -1.79 6.00 16.97
C SER A 108 -1.94 6.51 15.52
N LEU A 109 -2.29 5.66 14.56
CA LEU A 109 -2.52 6.05 13.16
C LEU A 109 -3.89 6.68 12.94
N PHE A 110 -4.84 6.44 13.85
CA PHE A 110 -6.21 6.94 13.77
C PHE A 110 -6.43 8.24 14.55
N VAL A 111 -5.39 8.80 15.18
CA VAL A 111 -5.52 10.10 15.85
C VAL A 111 -5.48 11.21 14.81
N PRO A 112 -6.54 12.03 14.67
CA PRO A 112 -6.59 13.12 13.70
C PRO A 112 -5.53 14.19 14.01
N GLU A 113 -4.99 14.79 12.96
CA GLU A 113 -4.05 15.93 13.07
C GLU A 113 -4.78 17.26 13.16
N LEU A 114 -6.03 17.33 12.69
CA LEU A 114 -6.80 18.56 12.60
C LEU A 114 -8.05 18.50 13.47
N TYR A 115 -8.41 19.64 14.05
CA TYR A 115 -9.66 19.83 14.79
C TYR A 115 -10.24 21.20 14.50
N GLY A 116 -11.55 21.35 14.67
CA GLY A 116 -12.23 22.63 14.60
C GLY A 116 -13.48 22.67 15.47
N PHE A 117 -13.97 23.87 15.74
CA PHE A 117 -15.16 24.09 16.57
C PHE A 117 -15.86 25.39 16.17
N THR A 118 -17.10 25.55 16.63
CA THR A 118 -17.85 26.79 16.52
C THR A 118 -17.97 27.44 17.89
N LEU A 119 -17.50 28.67 18.01
CA LEU A 119 -17.73 29.56 19.14
C LEU A 119 -19.03 30.35 18.90
N ILE A 120 -19.99 30.18 19.81
CA ILE A 120 -21.19 31.00 19.90
C ILE A 120 -20.94 32.08 20.95
N ILE A 121 -21.14 33.33 20.54
CA ILE A 121 -21.02 34.51 21.39
C ILE A 121 -22.43 35.10 21.55
N ASN A 122 -23.01 34.97 22.73
CA ASN A 122 -24.34 35.48 23.04
C ASN A 122 -24.23 36.83 23.75
N GLN A 123 -24.78 37.87 23.14
CA GLN A 123 -24.76 39.23 23.66
C GLN A 123 -26.05 39.57 24.43
N ASN A 124 -25.96 40.54 25.33
CA ASN A 124 -27.12 41.07 26.07
C ASN A 124 -28.23 41.64 25.16
N SER A 125 -27.88 42.09 23.95
CA SER A 125 -28.82 42.59 22.94
C SER A 125 -29.76 41.50 22.40
N GLY A 126 -29.48 40.22 22.68
CA GLY A 126 -30.13 39.06 22.07
C GLY A 126 -29.52 38.69 20.71
N GLU A 127 -28.48 39.39 20.26
CA GLU A 127 -27.71 39.04 19.07
C GLU A 127 -26.73 37.88 19.38
N THR A 128 -26.61 36.95 18.43
CA THR A 128 -25.70 35.81 18.50
C THR A 128 -24.71 35.87 17.35
N ILE A 129 -23.41 35.82 17.67
CA ILE A 129 -22.34 35.77 16.69
C ILE A 129 -21.76 34.36 16.68
N ASN A 130 -21.71 33.75 15.49
CA ASN A 130 -21.10 32.44 15.28
C ASN A 130 -19.75 32.62 14.60
N TRP A 131 -18.69 32.18 15.29
CA TRP A 131 -17.36 32.08 14.70
C TRP A 131 -16.97 30.61 14.60
N THR A 132 -16.58 30.16 13.41
CA THR A 132 -16.10 28.79 13.22
C THR A 132 -14.61 28.83 12.96
N SER A 133 -13.86 28.03 13.71
CA SER A 133 -12.44 27.89 13.45
C SER A 133 -12.21 27.22 12.11
N GLU A 134 -11.13 27.59 11.44
CA GLU A 134 -10.56 26.74 10.39
C GLU A 134 -9.99 25.46 11.00
N ASP A 135 -9.48 24.57 10.16
CA ASP A 135 -8.88 23.32 10.62
C ASP A 135 -7.54 23.63 11.32
N LEU A 136 -7.51 23.45 12.64
CA LEU A 136 -6.39 23.77 13.53
C LEU A 136 -5.53 22.54 13.82
N LEU A 137 -4.22 22.72 14.00
CA LEU A 137 -3.28 21.62 14.24
C LEU A 137 -3.33 21.10 15.69
N LYS A 138 -3.36 19.77 15.84
CA LYS A 138 -3.29 19.06 17.12
C LYS A 138 -2.00 19.36 17.89
N GLY A 139 -2.11 19.43 19.23
CA GLY A 139 -0.96 19.54 20.13
C GLY A 139 -0.27 20.91 20.12
N GLU A 140 -0.52 21.72 19.10
CA GLU A 140 -0.09 23.10 19.03
C GLU A 140 -1.09 24.00 19.76
N GLN A 141 -0.55 25.02 20.43
CA GLN A 141 -1.37 26.11 20.93
C GLN A 141 -1.64 27.05 19.76
N VAL A 142 -2.87 27.02 19.26
CA VAL A 142 -3.26 27.81 18.09
C VAL A 142 -3.92 29.10 18.55
N LYS A 143 -3.46 30.21 17.97
CA LYS A 143 -4.00 31.56 18.20
C LYS A 143 -4.83 31.98 17.00
N SER A 144 -6.06 32.39 17.25
CA SER A 144 -6.95 32.97 16.23
C SER A 144 -7.45 34.33 16.71
N ILE A 145 -7.57 35.28 15.78
CA ILE A 145 -8.09 36.61 16.07
C ILE A 145 -9.47 36.73 15.45
N LEU A 146 -10.46 37.10 16.27
CA LEU A 146 -11.82 37.40 15.85
C LEU A 146 -12.07 38.90 15.96
N GLU A 147 -12.42 39.52 14.83
CA GLU A 147 -12.91 40.89 14.78
C GLU A 147 -14.45 40.88 14.91
N LEU A 148 -14.97 41.66 15.86
CA LEU A 148 -16.41 41.73 16.12
C LEU A 148 -17.07 42.88 15.35
N PRO A 149 -18.38 42.77 15.05
CA PRO A 149 -19.17 43.87 14.48
C PRO A 149 -19.17 45.11 15.38
N GLU A 150 -19.36 46.30 14.80
CA GLU A 150 -19.41 47.56 15.54
C GLU A 150 -20.47 47.56 16.66
N SER A 151 -21.57 46.82 16.47
CA SER A 151 -22.68 46.68 17.43
C SER A 151 -22.36 45.86 18.69
N ALA A 152 -21.22 45.15 18.74
CA ALA A 152 -20.91 44.23 19.82
C ALA A 152 -20.56 44.93 21.16
N ASP A 153 -21.18 44.51 22.27
CA ASP A 153 -20.84 44.95 23.63
C ASP A 153 -20.39 43.75 24.48
N PHE A 154 -19.23 43.88 25.15
CA PHE A 154 -18.64 42.83 25.98
C PHE A 154 -19.28 42.69 27.36
N ASN A 155 -19.98 43.72 27.85
CA ASN A 155 -20.58 43.68 29.17
C ASN A 155 -21.61 42.54 29.25
N ASN A 156 -21.30 41.52 30.06
CA ASN A 156 -22.14 40.34 30.29
C ASN A 156 -22.30 39.39 29.08
N THR A 157 -21.28 39.27 28.22
CA THR A 157 -21.26 38.28 27.13
C THR A 157 -21.08 36.86 27.68
N SER A 158 -21.78 35.88 27.09
CA SER A 158 -21.54 34.46 27.36
C SER A 158 -21.01 33.73 26.12
N PHE A 159 -20.16 32.74 26.37
CA PHE A 159 -19.49 31.96 25.33
C PHE A 159 -19.87 30.49 25.44
N GLU A 160 -20.16 29.88 24.30
CA GLU A 160 -20.47 28.46 24.18
C GLU A 160 -19.67 27.85 23.03
N ILE A 161 -19.14 26.64 23.24
CA ILE A 161 -18.38 25.89 22.24
C ILE A 161 -19.24 24.72 21.78
N ILE A 162 -19.53 24.69 20.47
CA ILE A 162 -20.32 23.62 19.85
C ILE A 162 -19.61 23.10 18.58
N ASN A 163 -20.20 22.07 17.95
CA ASN A 163 -19.78 21.54 16.64
C ASN A 163 -18.28 21.20 16.57
N ILE A 164 -17.75 20.59 17.64
CA ILE A 164 -16.38 20.07 17.62
C ILE A 164 -16.30 18.99 16.55
N ARG A 165 -15.38 19.17 15.61
CA ARG A 165 -15.10 18.25 14.51
C ARG A 165 -13.62 17.93 14.48
N PHE A 166 -13.31 16.75 13.96
CA PHE A 166 -11.96 16.31 13.70
C PHE A 166 -11.83 15.95 12.23
N SER A 167 -10.68 16.23 11.64
CA SER A 167 -10.40 15.91 10.25
C SER A 167 -9.01 15.32 10.10
N TYR A 168 -8.87 14.47 9.08
CA TYR A 168 -7.57 13.99 8.61
C TYR A 168 -7.10 14.85 7.43
N ASN A 169 -5.80 14.87 7.23
CA ASN A 169 -5.16 15.51 6.08
C ASN A 169 -4.38 14.46 5.26
N GLU A 170 -3.81 14.88 4.13
CA GLU A 170 -3.02 14.00 3.26
C GLU A 170 -1.81 13.39 3.97
N LYS A 171 -1.20 14.11 4.92
CA LYS A 171 -0.07 13.59 5.72
C LYS A 171 -0.50 12.43 6.60
N SER A 172 -1.69 12.50 7.18
CA SER A 172 -2.28 11.43 7.98
C SER A 172 -2.48 10.17 7.15
N VAL A 173 -3.03 10.32 5.93
CA VAL A 173 -3.23 9.22 4.97
C VAL A 173 -1.89 8.61 4.54
N ALA A 174 -0.91 9.45 4.19
CA ALA A 174 0.43 9.01 3.80
C ALA A 174 1.13 8.25 4.94
N ARG A 175 1.04 8.74 6.18
CA ARG A 175 1.58 8.06 7.37
C ARG A 175 0.90 6.71 7.60
N PHE A 176 -0.43 6.66 7.53
CA PHE A 176 -1.18 5.42 7.68
C PHE A 176 -0.74 4.39 6.64
N ASN A 177 -0.73 4.75 5.36
CA ASN A 177 -0.34 3.85 4.27
C ASN A 177 1.08 3.33 4.41
N ARG A 178 2.01 4.22 4.76
CA ARG A 178 3.40 3.83 4.99
C ARG A 178 3.50 2.79 6.11
N VAL A 179 2.93 3.06 7.29
CA VAL A 179 3.03 2.13 8.44
C VAL A 179 2.31 0.82 8.15
N MET A 180 1.14 0.86 7.49
CA MET A 180 0.44 -0.37 7.09
C MET A 180 1.24 -1.20 6.09
N ASN A 181 1.90 -0.56 5.12
CA ASN A 181 2.78 -1.26 4.18
C ASN A 181 3.99 -1.88 4.91
N GLU A 182 4.57 -1.20 5.89
CA GLU A 182 5.65 -1.75 6.71
C GLU A 182 5.20 -2.94 7.55
N ILE A 183 3.98 -2.91 8.11
CA ILE A 183 3.39 -4.08 8.81
C ILE A 183 3.24 -5.26 7.85
N HIS A 184 2.70 -5.03 6.65
CA HIS A 184 2.57 -6.08 5.63
C HIS A 184 3.93 -6.62 5.17
N GLU A 185 4.91 -5.75 4.97
CA GLU A 185 6.28 -6.17 4.63
C GLU A 185 6.90 -7.00 5.76
N TYR A 186 6.71 -6.60 7.02
CA TYR A 186 7.20 -7.34 8.18
C TYR A 186 6.60 -8.75 8.22
N LEU A 187 5.26 -8.84 8.17
CA LEU A 187 4.54 -10.12 8.25
C LEU A 187 4.89 -11.04 7.07
N ALA A 188 4.98 -10.50 5.85
CA ALA A 188 5.38 -11.27 4.67
C ALA A 188 6.80 -11.82 4.81
N ASN A 189 7.75 -11.02 5.30
CA ASN A 189 9.12 -11.48 5.52
C ASN A 189 9.22 -12.52 6.64
N LEU A 190 8.37 -12.44 7.68
CA LEU A 190 8.30 -13.45 8.73
C LEU A 190 7.84 -14.81 8.16
N GLU A 191 6.82 -14.81 7.31
CA GLU A 191 6.37 -16.01 6.60
C GLU A 191 7.46 -16.54 5.64
N LEU A 192 8.15 -15.66 4.91
CA LEU A 192 9.26 -16.03 4.04
C LEU A 192 10.48 -16.59 4.79
N ILE A 193 10.73 -16.16 6.04
CA ILE A 193 11.71 -16.78 6.92
C ILE A 193 11.34 -18.24 7.16
N ASN A 194 10.10 -18.53 7.53
CA ASN A 194 9.64 -19.90 7.78
C ASN A 194 9.71 -20.75 6.50
N PHE A 195 9.27 -20.21 5.36
CA PHE A 195 9.42 -20.85 4.05
C PHE A 195 10.89 -21.16 3.72
N SER A 196 11.79 -20.20 3.96
CA SER A 196 13.23 -20.34 3.69
C SER A 196 13.90 -21.35 4.62
N LEU A 197 13.47 -21.44 5.88
CA LEU A 197 13.93 -22.47 6.82
C LEU A 197 13.52 -23.86 6.33
N SER A 198 12.27 -24.04 5.88
CA SER A 198 11.82 -25.31 5.31
C SER A 198 12.59 -25.69 4.04
N LYS A 199 12.87 -24.73 3.15
CA LYS A 199 13.77 -24.97 2.00
C LYS A 199 15.14 -25.44 2.45
N ALA A 200 15.74 -24.81 3.45
CA ALA A 200 17.06 -25.15 3.95
C ALA A 200 17.17 -26.58 4.54
N GLU A 201 16.07 -27.12 5.09
CA GLU A 201 15.99 -28.49 5.60
C GLU A 201 16.02 -29.54 4.49
N ASN A 202 15.50 -29.22 3.31
CA ASN A 202 15.39 -30.12 2.17
C ASN A 202 16.61 -30.10 1.23
N ILE A 203 17.61 -29.26 1.51
CA ILE A 203 18.85 -29.21 0.72
C ILE A 203 19.81 -30.29 1.24
N GLU A 204 20.22 -31.19 0.35
CA GLU A 204 21.14 -32.30 0.63
C GLU A 204 22.51 -32.03 -0.01
N PRO A 205 23.39 -31.22 0.60
CA PRO A 205 24.66 -30.78 0.00
C PRO A 205 25.70 -31.92 -0.14
N GLU A 206 25.40 -33.11 0.38
CA GLU A 206 26.26 -34.30 0.31
C GLU A 206 25.87 -35.24 -0.86
N ASN A 207 24.75 -34.98 -1.54
CA ASN A 207 24.32 -35.73 -2.71
C ASN A 207 25.14 -35.28 -3.94
N ASP A 208 25.98 -36.18 -4.44
CA ASP A 208 26.89 -35.93 -5.57
C ASP A 208 26.16 -35.60 -6.86
N ASP A 209 25.01 -36.22 -7.07
CA ASP A 209 24.20 -36.01 -8.27
C ASP A 209 23.50 -34.65 -8.26
N ALA A 210 23.46 -33.96 -7.11
CA ALA A 210 22.70 -32.72 -6.94
C ALA A 210 23.55 -31.48 -6.64
N LEU A 211 24.88 -31.57 -6.74
CA LEU A 211 25.77 -30.49 -6.26
C LEU A 211 25.58 -29.18 -7.03
N PHE A 212 25.24 -29.24 -8.32
CA PHE A 212 25.04 -28.04 -9.12
C PHE A 212 23.69 -27.38 -8.82
N GLU A 213 22.57 -28.12 -8.77
CA GLU A 213 21.29 -27.53 -8.36
C GLU A 213 21.29 -27.03 -6.91
N ASN A 214 21.97 -27.75 -6.00
CA ASN A 214 22.12 -27.36 -4.60
C ASN A 214 22.79 -25.99 -4.45
N HIS A 215 23.70 -25.62 -5.36
CA HIS A 215 24.29 -24.29 -5.36
C HIS A 215 23.23 -23.19 -5.51
N PHE A 216 22.27 -23.38 -6.42
CA PHE A 216 21.22 -22.40 -6.68
C PHE A 216 20.20 -22.33 -5.53
N SER A 217 19.85 -23.48 -4.94
CA SER A 217 19.01 -23.51 -3.73
C SER A 217 19.66 -22.80 -2.55
N ILE A 218 20.98 -22.94 -2.36
CA ILE A 218 21.71 -22.21 -1.32
C ILE A 218 21.81 -20.72 -1.66
N TYR A 219 22.08 -20.39 -2.93
CA TYR A 219 22.18 -19.00 -3.39
C TYR A 219 20.89 -18.22 -3.18
N ASP A 220 19.73 -18.82 -3.48
CA ASP A 220 18.41 -18.26 -3.20
C ASP A 220 18.25 -17.85 -1.72
N LEU A 221 18.60 -18.75 -0.80
CA LEU A 221 18.57 -18.49 0.63
C LEU A 221 19.55 -17.37 1.05
N GLU A 222 20.71 -17.28 0.41
CA GLU A 222 21.69 -16.21 0.66
C GLU A 222 21.19 -14.84 0.19
N VAL A 223 20.52 -14.78 -0.97
CA VAL A 223 19.89 -13.56 -1.47
C VAL A 223 18.84 -13.07 -0.48
N PHE A 224 17.99 -13.97 0.02
CA PHE A 224 16.98 -13.61 1.02
C PHE A 224 17.62 -13.17 2.35
N GLN A 225 18.61 -13.90 2.87
CA GLN A 225 19.32 -13.52 4.09
C GLN A 225 20.00 -12.15 3.94
N ALA A 226 20.64 -11.87 2.81
CA ALA A 226 21.25 -10.58 2.53
C ALA A 226 20.20 -9.46 2.51
N TYR A 227 19.02 -9.70 1.91
CA TYR A 227 17.91 -8.75 1.97
C TYR A 227 17.48 -8.48 3.41
N LEU A 228 17.23 -9.51 4.22
CA LEU A 228 16.84 -9.37 5.62
C LEU A 228 17.82 -8.53 6.44
N ASP A 229 19.11 -8.53 6.09
CA ASP A 229 20.16 -7.74 6.76
C ASP A 229 20.18 -6.27 6.32
N THR A 230 19.49 -5.93 5.22
CA THR A 230 19.36 -4.56 4.72
C THR A 230 18.05 -3.87 5.12
N ILE A 231 17.00 -4.63 5.45
CA ILE A 231 15.69 -4.09 5.82
C ILE A 231 15.81 -3.21 7.06
N LYS A 232 15.17 -2.04 7.00
CA LYS A 232 15.04 -1.12 8.13
C LYS A 232 13.62 -0.57 8.15
N PHE A 233 12.90 -0.87 9.23
CA PHE A 233 11.59 -0.28 9.50
C PHE A 233 11.73 1.09 10.16
N HIS A 234 10.72 1.94 9.99
CA HIS A 234 10.74 3.25 10.63
C HIS A 234 10.47 3.12 12.13
N THR A 235 10.94 4.10 12.90
CA THR A 235 10.75 4.16 14.37
C THR A 235 9.29 4.23 14.80
N ASP A 236 8.40 4.61 13.89
CA ASP A 236 6.97 4.70 14.14
C ASP A 236 6.28 3.33 14.12
N LEU A 237 6.94 2.31 13.56
CA LEU A 237 6.46 0.94 13.59
C LEU A 237 6.80 0.33 14.95
N VAL A 238 5.78 0.09 15.76
CA VAL A 238 5.91 -0.65 17.02
C VAL A 238 5.60 -2.11 16.74
N VAL A 239 6.65 -2.92 16.65
CA VAL A 239 6.55 -4.35 16.41
C VAL A 239 6.19 -5.07 17.73
N PRO A 240 5.18 -5.95 17.73
CA PRO A 240 4.89 -6.84 18.86
C PRO A 240 6.12 -7.67 19.28
N LEU A 241 6.30 -7.86 20.58
CA LEU A 241 7.49 -8.52 21.12
C LEU A 241 7.66 -9.96 20.63
N ASP A 242 6.55 -10.70 20.51
CA ASP A 242 6.52 -12.06 20.00
C ASP A 242 7.01 -12.15 18.54
N TYR A 243 6.56 -11.24 17.67
CA TYR A 243 7.03 -11.18 16.30
C TYR A 243 8.49 -10.78 16.19
N GLU A 244 8.95 -9.85 17.02
CA GLU A 244 10.36 -9.46 17.04
C GLU A 244 11.26 -10.62 17.49
N GLU A 245 10.84 -11.39 18.50
CA GLU A 245 11.55 -12.60 18.92
C GLU A 245 11.59 -13.67 17.81
N GLU A 246 10.46 -13.92 17.14
CA GLU A 246 10.36 -14.87 16.03
C GLU A 246 11.26 -14.47 14.86
N TRP A 247 11.23 -13.19 14.46
CA TRP A 247 12.07 -12.64 13.42
C TRP A 247 13.57 -12.81 13.71
N GLN A 248 14.01 -12.41 14.91
CA GLN A 248 15.42 -12.49 15.30
C GLN A 248 15.90 -13.94 15.46
N LEU A 249 15.03 -14.84 15.94
CA LEU A 249 15.34 -16.27 15.98
C LEU A 249 15.46 -16.84 14.57
N GLY A 250 14.46 -16.60 13.71
CA GLY A 250 14.41 -17.10 12.35
C GLY A 250 15.60 -16.64 11.50
N LYS A 251 15.96 -15.34 11.57
CA LYS A 251 17.17 -14.79 10.93
C LYS A 251 18.45 -15.49 11.38
N ARG A 252 18.62 -15.72 12.69
CA ARG A 252 19.82 -16.40 13.23
C ARG A 252 19.88 -17.86 12.78
N THR A 253 18.74 -18.56 12.81
CA THR A 253 18.64 -19.95 12.39
C THR A 253 18.95 -20.10 10.90
N LEU A 254 18.39 -19.22 10.05
CA LEU A 254 18.64 -19.23 8.61
C LEU A 254 20.12 -19.02 8.29
N ASN A 255 20.76 -18.01 8.90
CA ASN A 255 22.19 -17.76 8.74
C ASN A 255 23.05 -18.95 9.20
N SER A 256 22.68 -19.62 10.30
CA SER A 256 23.35 -20.84 10.77
C SER A 256 23.23 -21.98 9.75
N ASN A 257 22.02 -22.22 9.23
CA ASN A 257 21.76 -23.23 8.20
C ASN A 257 22.55 -22.94 6.92
N LEU A 258 22.56 -21.68 6.46
CA LEU A 258 23.33 -21.24 5.29
C LEU A 258 24.82 -21.54 5.42
N ARG A 259 25.43 -21.18 6.57
CA ARG A 259 26.85 -21.47 6.83
C ARG A 259 27.14 -22.97 6.81
N ARG A 260 26.26 -23.78 7.41
CA ARG A 260 26.36 -25.25 7.39
C ARG A 260 26.30 -25.78 5.96
N LEU A 261 25.25 -25.43 5.21
CA LEU A 261 25.03 -25.89 3.84
C LEU A 261 26.19 -25.51 2.92
N ARG A 262 26.64 -24.25 2.98
CA ARG A 262 27.77 -23.76 2.17
C ARG A 262 29.09 -24.45 2.53
N THR A 263 29.31 -24.76 3.81
CA THR A 263 30.48 -25.52 4.26
C THR A 263 30.45 -26.96 3.75
N GLN A 264 29.29 -27.62 3.82
CA GLN A 264 29.13 -28.99 3.32
C GLN A 264 29.32 -29.07 1.81
N LEU A 265 28.68 -28.19 1.04
CA LEU A 265 28.81 -28.15 -0.42
C LEU A 265 30.28 -27.92 -0.84
N THR A 266 30.95 -26.93 -0.23
CA THR A 266 32.35 -26.63 -0.55
C THR A 266 33.26 -27.83 -0.24
N ARG A 267 33.13 -28.42 0.95
CA ARG A 267 33.91 -29.62 1.31
C ARG A 267 33.64 -30.78 0.37
N ARG A 268 32.40 -30.96 -0.07
CA ARG A 268 32.06 -32.06 -0.97
C ARG A 268 32.74 -31.88 -2.33
N LEU A 269 32.68 -30.68 -2.90
CA LEU A 269 33.36 -30.32 -4.15
C LEU A 269 34.89 -30.44 -4.06
N GLU A 270 35.49 -30.24 -2.88
CA GLU A 270 36.93 -30.47 -2.65
C GLU A 270 37.32 -31.97 -2.63
N LEU A 271 36.38 -32.87 -2.33
CA LEU A 271 36.64 -34.29 -2.15
C LEU A 271 36.42 -35.13 -3.42
N ILE A 272 35.75 -34.60 -4.43
CA ILE A 272 35.39 -35.33 -5.65
C ILE A 272 35.96 -34.63 -6.89
N ASP A 273 36.26 -35.39 -7.96
CA ASP A 273 36.54 -34.82 -9.29
C ASP A 273 35.21 -34.48 -9.96
N PHE A 274 34.60 -33.36 -9.54
CA PHE A 274 33.30 -32.92 -10.05
C PHE A 274 33.43 -32.35 -11.47
N ARG A 275 32.65 -32.88 -12.40
CA ARG A 275 32.59 -32.40 -13.79
C ARG A 275 31.14 -32.22 -14.19
N LEU A 276 30.82 -31.04 -14.70
CA LEU A 276 29.48 -30.75 -15.22
C LEU A 276 29.26 -31.43 -16.58
N ASP A 277 28.20 -32.24 -16.66
CA ASP A 277 27.65 -32.75 -17.90
C ASP A 277 26.38 -31.98 -18.32
N GLY A 278 25.74 -32.40 -19.42
CA GLY A 278 24.55 -31.72 -19.94
C GLY A 278 23.33 -31.83 -19.02
N GLU A 279 23.21 -32.93 -18.29
CA GLU A 279 22.09 -33.17 -17.37
C GLU A 279 22.21 -32.26 -16.14
N ASP A 280 23.43 -32.01 -15.65
CA ASP A 280 23.63 -31.06 -14.55
C ASP A 280 23.13 -29.65 -14.89
N TYR A 281 23.42 -29.14 -16.10
CA TYR A 281 22.89 -27.84 -16.55
C TYR A 281 21.37 -27.84 -16.66
N HIS A 282 20.79 -28.95 -17.10
CA HIS A 282 19.35 -29.11 -17.21
C HIS A 282 18.69 -29.06 -15.81
N ARG A 283 19.13 -29.90 -14.87
CA ARG A 283 18.63 -29.91 -13.49
C ARG A 283 18.82 -28.57 -12.78
N ALA A 284 19.92 -27.88 -13.02
CA ALA A 284 20.13 -26.53 -12.50
C ALA A 284 19.12 -25.51 -13.06
N ALA A 285 18.85 -25.55 -14.37
CA ALA A 285 17.86 -24.69 -14.99
C ALA A 285 16.44 -24.97 -14.44
N GLU A 286 16.07 -26.24 -14.31
CA GLU A 286 14.81 -26.65 -13.66
C GLU A 286 14.74 -26.14 -12.22
N ARG A 287 15.80 -26.31 -11.43
CA ARG A 287 15.84 -25.84 -10.04
C ARG A 287 15.63 -24.33 -9.91
N ILE A 288 16.24 -23.54 -10.78
CA ILE A 288 16.06 -22.07 -10.77
C ILE A 288 14.60 -21.70 -11.06
N ILE A 289 13.94 -22.43 -11.97
CA ILE A 289 12.52 -22.22 -12.28
C ILE A 289 11.64 -22.67 -11.11
N GLU A 290 11.94 -23.82 -10.49
CA GLU A 290 11.25 -24.30 -9.29
C GLU A 290 11.31 -23.30 -8.14
N ILE A 291 12.46 -22.66 -7.92
CA ILE A 291 12.61 -21.62 -6.89
C ILE A 291 11.64 -20.47 -7.14
N GLN A 292 11.58 -19.96 -8.38
CA GLN A 292 10.71 -18.85 -8.75
C GLN A 292 9.24 -19.19 -8.59
N ILE A 293 8.83 -20.35 -9.10
CA ILE A 293 7.47 -20.85 -8.99
C ILE A 293 7.11 -21.14 -7.54
N GLY A 294 8.03 -21.65 -6.72
CA GLY A 294 7.80 -21.91 -5.30
C GLY A 294 7.39 -20.64 -4.54
N TYR A 295 7.97 -19.48 -4.86
CA TYR A 295 7.52 -18.20 -4.30
C TYR A 295 6.12 -17.81 -4.77
N VAL A 296 5.77 -18.04 -6.03
CA VAL A 296 4.41 -17.77 -6.55
C VAL A 296 3.37 -18.69 -5.91
N GLU A 297 3.67 -19.97 -5.76
CA GLU A 297 2.79 -20.94 -5.13
C GLU A 297 2.57 -20.61 -3.65
N GLU A 298 3.63 -20.25 -2.93
CA GLU A 298 3.52 -19.86 -1.53
C GLU A 298 2.77 -18.53 -1.37
N MET A 299 2.96 -17.59 -2.30
CA MET A 299 2.18 -16.35 -2.37
C MET A 299 0.67 -16.63 -2.46
N GLY A 300 0.26 -17.66 -3.22
CA GLY A 300 -1.14 -18.06 -3.34
C GLY A 300 -1.77 -18.59 -2.04
N ARG A 301 -0.97 -18.88 -1.01
CA ARG A 301 -1.43 -19.40 0.29
C ARG A 301 -1.51 -18.33 1.39
N VAL A 302 -0.94 -17.15 1.14
CA VAL A 302 -0.85 -16.06 2.12
C VAL A 302 -1.85 -14.95 1.82
N ILE A 303 -1.94 -13.95 2.70
CA ILE A 303 -2.83 -12.82 2.47
C ILE A 303 -2.34 -11.95 1.31
N HIS A 304 -3.27 -11.44 0.49
CA HIS A 304 -2.96 -10.67 -0.73
C HIS A 304 -2.00 -9.49 -0.51
N PHE A 305 -1.95 -8.92 0.68
CA PHE A 305 -1.04 -7.81 1.00
C PHE A 305 0.46 -8.21 0.97
N HIS A 306 0.78 -9.50 1.02
CA HIS A 306 2.16 -10.00 1.03
C HIS A 306 2.76 -10.15 -0.39
N GLU A 307 1.92 -10.15 -1.43
CA GLU A 307 2.30 -10.36 -2.84
C GLU A 307 3.56 -9.58 -3.27
N PRO A 308 3.71 -8.27 -3.00
CA PRO A 308 4.89 -7.52 -3.44
C PRO A 308 6.22 -8.07 -2.90
N VAL A 309 6.23 -8.63 -1.69
CA VAL A 309 7.45 -9.19 -1.08
C VAL A 309 7.76 -10.55 -1.69
N TYR A 310 6.75 -11.39 -1.93
CA TYR A 310 6.95 -12.68 -2.58
C TYR A 310 7.41 -12.53 -4.04
N MET A 311 6.78 -11.64 -4.80
CA MET A 311 7.15 -11.36 -6.19
C MET A 311 8.59 -10.87 -6.32
N ARG A 312 9.11 -10.13 -5.32
CA ARG A 312 10.52 -9.71 -5.28
C ARG A 312 11.49 -10.90 -5.39
N PHE A 313 11.14 -12.05 -4.83
CA PHE A 313 11.99 -13.26 -4.86
C PHE A 313 11.60 -14.22 -5.98
N ALA A 314 10.33 -14.24 -6.37
CA ALA A 314 9.88 -14.95 -7.57
C ALA A 314 10.54 -14.40 -8.84
N GLU A 315 10.87 -13.11 -8.89
CA GLU A 315 11.65 -12.49 -9.95
C GLU A 315 13.16 -12.72 -9.73
N PHE A 316 13.62 -13.96 -9.89
CA PHE A 316 15.01 -14.35 -9.59
C PHE A 316 16.04 -13.59 -10.45
N PHE A 317 15.67 -13.22 -11.69
CA PHE A 317 16.44 -12.31 -12.54
C PHE A 317 15.58 -11.13 -12.99
N LYS A 318 15.73 -9.97 -12.34
CA LYS A 318 15.04 -8.73 -12.74
C LYS A 318 15.81 -7.97 -13.79
N ASP A 319 17.13 -7.96 -13.63
CA ASP A 319 18.04 -7.26 -14.52
C ASP A 319 19.39 -7.98 -14.64
N ASP A 320 20.25 -7.44 -15.50
CA ASP A 320 21.56 -8.02 -15.79
C ASP A 320 22.49 -8.08 -14.56
N THR A 321 22.21 -7.31 -13.50
CA THR A 321 22.96 -7.33 -12.24
C THR A 321 22.70 -8.61 -11.47
N ASP A 322 21.44 -9.03 -11.38
CA ASP A 322 21.05 -10.26 -10.68
C ASP A 322 21.72 -11.47 -11.32
N TRP A 323 21.67 -11.55 -12.67
CA TRP A 323 22.39 -12.59 -13.41
C TRP A 323 23.90 -12.56 -13.10
N ARG A 324 24.53 -11.39 -13.16
CA ARG A 324 25.97 -11.27 -12.92
C ARG A 324 26.34 -11.70 -11.50
N GLN A 325 25.57 -11.32 -10.49
CA GLN A 325 25.84 -11.70 -9.10
C GLN A 325 25.69 -13.19 -8.88
N MET A 326 24.62 -13.78 -9.42
CA MET A 326 24.42 -15.23 -9.41
C MET A 326 25.58 -15.94 -10.12
N PHE A 327 25.91 -15.52 -11.35
CA PHE A 327 26.96 -16.17 -12.13
C PHE A 327 28.33 -16.04 -11.47
N LEU A 328 28.64 -14.91 -10.82
CA LEU A 328 29.85 -14.74 -10.01
C LEU A 328 29.87 -15.66 -8.78
N ALA A 329 28.72 -15.98 -8.19
CA ALA A 329 28.64 -16.98 -7.12
C ALA A 329 28.94 -18.39 -7.66
N VAL A 330 28.38 -18.75 -8.82
CA VAL A 330 28.65 -20.03 -9.49
C VAL A 330 30.13 -20.15 -9.85
N ALA A 331 30.70 -19.15 -10.54
CA ALA A 331 32.10 -19.16 -10.97
C ALA A 331 33.09 -19.26 -9.80
N ARG A 332 32.75 -18.69 -8.63
CA ARG A 332 33.55 -18.84 -7.41
C ARG A 332 33.49 -20.26 -6.85
N GLN A 333 32.30 -20.88 -6.85
CA GLN A 333 32.10 -22.22 -6.31
C GLN A 333 32.69 -23.30 -7.22
N PHE A 334 32.60 -23.12 -8.55
CA PHE A 334 33.00 -24.10 -9.57
C PHE A 334 34.20 -23.60 -10.39
N SER A 335 35.21 -23.04 -9.71
CA SER A 335 36.34 -22.33 -10.31
C SER A 335 37.26 -23.17 -11.21
N MET A 336 37.15 -24.51 -11.14
CA MET A 336 37.89 -25.44 -12.00
C MET A 336 37.30 -25.56 -13.41
N ILE A 337 36.10 -25.01 -13.64
CA ILE A 337 35.38 -25.08 -14.91
C ILE A 337 35.63 -23.77 -15.68
N ASP A 338 35.87 -23.87 -16.99
CA ASP A 338 35.96 -22.70 -17.85
C ASP A 338 34.66 -21.88 -17.77
N THR A 339 34.80 -20.61 -17.37
CA THR A 339 33.65 -19.74 -17.10
C THR A 339 32.84 -19.44 -18.36
N SER A 340 33.47 -19.35 -19.54
CA SER A 340 32.75 -19.11 -20.79
C SER A 340 31.92 -20.34 -21.18
N ILE A 341 32.46 -21.54 -21.03
CA ILE A 341 31.73 -22.79 -21.30
C ILE A 341 30.55 -22.93 -20.33
N LEU A 342 30.80 -22.71 -19.03
CA LEU A 342 29.79 -22.76 -17.98
C LEU A 342 28.64 -21.78 -18.26
N GLN A 343 28.97 -20.53 -18.61
CA GLN A 343 28.00 -19.50 -18.92
C GLN A 343 27.13 -19.89 -20.13
N ASN A 344 27.76 -20.25 -21.25
CA ASN A 344 27.05 -20.55 -22.49
C ASN A 344 26.09 -21.73 -22.34
N LYS A 345 26.52 -22.82 -21.67
CA LYS A 345 25.68 -24.00 -21.44
C LYS A 345 24.51 -23.71 -20.50
N LEU A 346 24.75 -23.00 -19.39
CA LEU A 346 23.71 -22.66 -18.43
C LEU A 346 22.65 -21.74 -19.07
N ILE A 347 23.07 -20.73 -19.84
CA ILE A 347 22.14 -19.82 -20.54
C ILE A 347 21.29 -20.61 -21.54
N ALA A 348 21.89 -21.50 -22.33
CA ALA A 348 21.17 -22.29 -23.31
C ALA A 348 20.10 -23.19 -22.67
N GLU A 349 20.40 -23.85 -21.55
CA GLU A 349 19.42 -24.67 -20.82
C GLU A 349 18.36 -23.81 -20.12
N LEU A 350 18.72 -22.66 -19.54
CA LEU A 350 17.77 -21.74 -18.92
C LEU A 350 16.75 -21.21 -19.92
N VAL A 351 17.19 -20.68 -21.08
CA VAL A 351 16.28 -20.16 -22.10
C VAL A 351 15.31 -21.25 -22.57
N ARG A 352 15.82 -22.46 -22.83
CA ARG A 352 14.99 -23.60 -23.25
C ARG A 352 13.94 -23.94 -22.21
N ASN A 353 14.34 -24.10 -20.94
CA ASN A 353 13.43 -24.50 -19.87
C ASN A 353 12.43 -23.40 -19.53
N TYR A 354 12.83 -22.12 -19.53
CA TYR A 354 11.90 -21.01 -19.34
C TYR A 354 10.83 -20.97 -20.43
N ILE A 355 11.22 -21.14 -21.69
CA ILE A 355 10.25 -21.18 -22.80
C ILE A 355 9.29 -22.35 -22.63
N ALA A 356 9.81 -23.56 -22.37
CA ALA A 356 8.99 -24.75 -22.21
C ALA A 356 7.99 -24.62 -21.05
N ARG A 357 8.45 -24.19 -19.88
CA ARG A 357 7.61 -24.04 -18.69
C ARG A 357 6.63 -22.86 -18.83
N SER A 358 7.05 -21.78 -19.47
CA SER A 358 6.15 -20.65 -19.77
C SER A 358 5.03 -21.04 -20.73
N ASP A 359 5.33 -21.84 -21.76
CA ASP A 359 4.33 -22.35 -22.70
C ASP A 359 3.31 -23.25 -21.97
N GLU A 360 3.75 -24.05 -21.00
CA GLU A 360 2.86 -24.84 -20.15
C GLU A 360 1.91 -23.96 -19.32
N TYR A 361 2.43 -22.94 -18.62
CA TYR A 361 1.60 -22.00 -17.86
C TYR A 361 0.62 -21.24 -18.76
N TYR A 362 1.07 -20.82 -19.95
CA TYR A 362 0.23 -20.14 -20.92
C TYR A 362 -0.95 -21.01 -21.36
N ILE A 363 -0.73 -22.31 -21.63
CA ILE A 363 -1.79 -23.26 -22.00
C ILE A 363 -2.85 -23.40 -20.90
N HIS A 364 -2.45 -23.26 -19.64
CA HIS A 364 -3.35 -23.31 -18.49
C HIS A 364 -3.92 -21.94 -18.09
N GLU A 365 -3.79 -20.92 -18.95
CA GLU A 365 -4.25 -19.54 -18.71
C GLU A 365 -3.60 -18.86 -17.49
N GLN A 366 -2.48 -19.40 -17.01
CA GLN A 366 -1.65 -18.85 -15.93
C GLN A 366 -0.67 -17.83 -16.51
N TYR A 367 -1.23 -16.74 -17.02
CA TYR A 367 -0.47 -15.78 -17.84
C TYR A 367 0.56 -14.96 -17.04
N ASN A 368 0.34 -14.75 -15.74
CA ASN A 368 1.29 -14.02 -14.90
C ASN A 368 2.55 -14.84 -14.66
N GLU A 369 2.41 -16.13 -14.39
CA GLU A 369 3.49 -17.09 -14.21
C GLU A 369 4.26 -17.30 -15.51
N SER A 370 3.53 -17.41 -16.64
CA SER A 370 4.13 -17.42 -17.97
C SER A 370 4.98 -16.17 -18.23
N LEU A 371 4.46 -14.98 -17.89
CA LEU A 371 5.15 -13.71 -18.09
C LEU A 371 6.37 -13.54 -17.16
N LEU A 372 6.27 -14.00 -15.91
CA LEU A 372 7.37 -14.01 -14.95
C LEU A 372 8.58 -14.74 -15.53
N LEU A 373 8.37 -16.00 -15.96
CA LEU A 373 9.42 -16.84 -16.52
C LEU A 373 10.03 -16.25 -17.81
N LEU A 374 9.19 -15.68 -18.69
CA LEU A 374 9.67 -15.05 -19.92
C LEU A 374 10.49 -13.78 -19.67
N THR A 375 10.17 -13.04 -18.61
CA THR A 375 10.94 -11.85 -18.21
C THR A 375 12.34 -12.26 -17.76
N SER A 376 12.46 -13.34 -16.98
CA SER A 376 13.76 -13.89 -16.63
C SER A 376 14.51 -14.49 -17.82
N ALA A 377 13.80 -15.14 -18.76
CA ALA A 377 14.38 -15.61 -20.01
C ALA A 377 14.96 -14.47 -20.86
N ASP A 378 14.25 -13.34 -20.95
CA ASP A 378 14.68 -12.14 -21.68
C ASP A 378 15.99 -11.57 -21.11
N VAL A 379 16.10 -11.45 -19.78
CA VAL A 379 17.35 -11.04 -19.10
C VAL A 379 18.50 -11.98 -19.48
N VAL A 380 18.29 -13.29 -19.33
CA VAL A 380 19.31 -14.31 -19.62
C VAL A 380 19.71 -14.31 -21.10
N CYS A 381 18.74 -14.14 -22.00
CA CYS A 381 18.94 -14.08 -23.44
C CYS A 381 19.82 -12.91 -23.87
N ARG A 382 19.55 -11.70 -23.36
CA ARG A 382 20.30 -10.48 -23.72
C ARG A 382 21.78 -10.53 -23.36
N ILE A 383 22.14 -11.34 -22.36
CA ILE A 383 23.51 -11.43 -21.84
C ILE A 383 24.41 -12.24 -22.79
N ASN A 384 23.84 -13.09 -23.64
CA ASN A 384 24.59 -13.88 -24.60
C ASN A 384 24.21 -13.59 -26.04
N ALA A 385 25.06 -12.82 -26.73
CA ALA A 385 24.85 -12.49 -28.14
C ALA A 385 24.92 -13.70 -29.10
N GLU A 386 25.43 -14.85 -28.66
CA GLU A 386 25.48 -16.07 -29.47
C GLU A 386 24.13 -16.79 -29.56
N ILE A 387 23.19 -16.49 -28.66
CA ILE A 387 21.87 -17.10 -28.62
C ILE A 387 20.84 -16.10 -29.14
N ASP A 388 20.36 -16.30 -30.37
CA ASP A 388 19.31 -15.46 -30.97
C ASP A 388 17.92 -15.90 -30.49
N CYS A 389 17.58 -15.56 -29.24
CA CYS A 389 16.28 -15.86 -28.62
C CYS A 389 15.36 -14.63 -28.44
N ASN A 390 15.85 -13.42 -28.75
CA ASN A 390 15.16 -12.17 -28.43
C ASN A 390 13.77 -12.08 -29.07
N LEU A 391 13.66 -12.40 -30.37
CA LEU A 391 12.37 -12.31 -31.08
C LEU A 391 11.38 -13.37 -30.59
N GLU A 392 11.87 -14.57 -30.27
CA GLU A 392 11.05 -15.67 -29.79
C GLU A 392 10.43 -15.35 -28.42
N ILE A 393 11.26 -14.88 -27.48
CA ILE A 393 10.83 -14.48 -26.14
C ILE A 393 9.89 -13.28 -26.22
N PHE A 394 10.23 -12.26 -27.02
CA PHE A 394 9.37 -11.09 -27.24
C PHE A 394 7.95 -11.47 -27.68
N ASN A 395 7.84 -12.36 -28.68
CA ASN A 395 6.54 -12.80 -29.20
C ASN A 395 5.71 -13.54 -28.13
N ARG A 396 6.36 -14.34 -27.27
CA ARG A 396 5.68 -15.02 -26.16
C ARG A 396 5.26 -14.05 -25.07
N MET A 397 6.10 -13.10 -24.69
CA MET A 397 5.73 -12.06 -23.72
C MET A 397 4.53 -11.25 -24.22
N ALA A 398 4.49 -10.92 -25.51
CA ALA A 398 3.34 -10.25 -26.12
C ALA A 398 2.06 -11.08 -26.00
N LYS A 399 2.13 -12.40 -26.23
CA LYS A 399 1.00 -13.32 -26.05
C LYS A 399 0.54 -13.40 -24.60
N SER A 400 1.46 -13.56 -23.64
CA SER A 400 1.09 -13.68 -22.22
C SER A 400 0.47 -12.37 -21.71
N LYS A 401 1.02 -11.21 -22.09
CA LYS A 401 0.41 -9.91 -21.78
C LYS A 401 -0.97 -9.75 -22.40
N PHE A 402 -1.14 -10.18 -23.65
CA PHE A 402 -2.46 -10.20 -24.27
C PHE A 402 -3.44 -11.12 -23.53
N GLY A 403 -2.99 -12.28 -23.06
CA GLY A 403 -3.78 -13.19 -22.22
C GLY A 403 -4.24 -12.55 -20.90
N ILE A 404 -3.36 -11.82 -20.21
CA ILE A 404 -3.73 -11.05 -18.99
C ILE A 404 -4.78 -9.98 -19.32
N TYR A 405 -4.59 -9.26 -20.42
CA TYR A 405 -5.55 -8.27 -20.88
C TYR A 405 -6.92 -8.91 -21.20
N ASP A 406 -6.92 -10.03 -21.92
CA ASP A 406 -8.14 -10.75 -22.31
C ASP A 406 -8.88 -11.33 -21.10
N SER A 407 -8.17 -11.78 -20.06
CA SER A 407 -8.79 -12.27 -18.83
C SER A 407 -9.57 -11.17 -18.11
N TYR A 408 -9.06 -9.92 -18.06
CA TYR A 408 -9.82 -8.79 -17.53
C TYR A 408 -11.09 -8.51 -18.33
N LEU A 409 -11.03 -8.60 -19.67
CA LEU A 409 -12.20 -8.43 -20.54
C LEU A 409 -13.24 -9.54 -20.29
N SER A 410 -12.79 -10.79 -20.17
CA SER A 410 -13.65 -11.95 -19.91
C SER A 410 -14.38 -11.84 -18.56
N ILE A 411 -13.67 -11.43 -17.50
CA ILE A 411 -14.29 -11.19 -16.19
C ILE A 411 -15.30 -10.05 -16.26
N ALA A 412 -14.98 -8.95 -16.95
CA ALA A 412 -15.91 -7.84 -17.14
C ALA A 412 -17.19 -8.29 -17.87
N GLN A 413 -17.06 -9.04 -18.97
CA GLN A 413 -18.20 -9.57 -19.72
C GLN A 413 -19.07 -10.50 -18.86
N SER A 414 -18.44 -11.36 -18.05
CA SER A 414 -19.14 -12.25 -17.13
C SER A 414 -19.90 -11.46 -16.05
N ALA A 415 -19.28 -10.42 -15.50
CA ALA A 415 -19.90 -9.52 -14.53
C ALA A 415 -21.09 -8.75 -15.12
N MET A 416 -20.99 -8.26 -16.36
CA MET A 416 -22.12 -7.65 -17.08
C MET A 416 -23.28 -8.63 -17.24
N SER A 417 -22.97 -9.86 -17.68
CA SER A 417 -23.97 -10.92 -17.89
C SER A 417 -24.64 -11.35 -16.60
N ALA A 418 -23.93 -11.27 -15.47
CA ALA A 418 -24.45 -11.54 -14.13
C ALA A 418 -25.23 -10.37 -13.50
N GLY A 419 -25.37 -9.23 -14.19
CA GLY A 419 -26.04 -8.04 -13.65
C GLY A 419 -25.24 -7.33 -12.56
N ASN A 420 -23.90 -7.41 -12.59
CA ASN A 420 -23.00 -6.71 -11.68
C ASN A 420 -22.17 -5.66 -12.44
N PRO A 421 -22.80 -4.52 -12.84
CA PRO A 421 -22.16 -3.53 -13.69
C PRO A 421 -20.99 -2.82 -13.00
N ASP A 422 -21.00 -2.69 -11.67
CA ASP A 422 -19.90 -2.06 -10.92
C ASP A 422 -18.63 -2.92 -10.90
N LEU A 423 -18.78 -4.25 -10.80
CA LEU A 423 -17.66 -5.17 -10.97
C LEU A 423 -17.13 -5.11 -12.41
N ALA A 424 -18.03 -5.10 -13.40
CA ALA A 424 -17.63 -4.97 -14.81
C ALA A 424 -16.86 -3.67 -15.07
N ARG A 425 -17.33 -2.52 -14.55
CA ARG A 425 -16.66 -1.23 -14.68
C ARG A 425 -15.23 -1.27 -14.15
N ARG A 426 -15.02 -1.90 -12.99
CA ARG A 426 -13.69 -2.04 -12.38
C ARG A 426 -12.74 -2.85 -13.26
N TYR A 427 -13.17 -4.01 -13.75
CA TYR A 427 -12.33 -4.85 -14.62
C TYR A 427 -12.07 -4.22 -16.00
N LEU A 428 -13.02 -3.49 -16.57
CA LEU A 428 -12.76 -2.71 -17.80
C LEU A 428 -11.76 -1.58 -17.57
N GLY A 429 -11.79 -0.92 -16.40
CA GLY A 429 -10.77 0.03 -15.99
C GLY A 429 -9.38 -0.61 -15.90
N GLN A 430 -9.28 -1.77 -15.24
CA GLN A 430 -8.03 -2.53 -15.16
C GLN A 430 -7.50 -2.95 -16.54
N ALA A 431 -8.38 -3.41 -17.44
CA ALA A 431 -8.01 -3.75 -18.81
C ALA A 431 -7.47 -2.54 -19.58
N ALA A 432 -8.12 -1.37 -19.44
CA ALA A 432 -7.70 -0.12 -20.08
C ALA A 432 -6.32 0.34 -19.59
N ASP A 433 -6.13 0.35 -18.28
CA ASP A 433 -4.87 0.75 -17.66
C ASP A 433 -3.74 -0.21 -18.04
N TYR A 434 -4.01 -1.52 -18.03
CA TYR A 434 -3.05 -2.54 -18.42
C TYR A 434 -2.64 -2.44 -19.90
N GLN A 435 -3.61 -2.22 -20.80
CA GLN A 435 -3.32 -2.00 -22.23
C GLN A 435 -2.48 -0.75 -22.43
N LYS A 436 -2.81 0.35 -21.75
CA LYS A 436 -2.05 1.61 -21.83
C LYS A 436 -0.61 1.42 -21.39
N ALA A 437 -0.38 0.73 -20.27
CA ALA A 437 0.94 0.40 -19.75
C ALA A 437 1.75 -0.52 -20.70
N ASN A 438 1.08 -1.30 -21.55
CA ASN A 438 1.68 -2.27 -22.45
C ASN A 438 1.39 -1.98 -23.93
N SER A 439 1.20 -0.70 -24.29
CA SER A 439 0.73 -0.27 -25.61
C SER A 439 1.66 -0.66 -26.77
N GLY A 440 2.95 -0.89 -26.50
CA GLY A 440 3.90 -1.41 -27.49
C GLY A 440 3.68 -2.88 -27.88
N LEU A 441 2.89 -3.63 -27.09
CA LEU A 441 2.65 -5.07 -27.27
C LEU A 441 1.17 -5.39 -27.46
N ILE A 442 0.27 -4.59 -26.89
CA ILE A 442 -1.19 -4.73 -27.04
C ILE A 442 -1.71 -3.54 -27.85
N LEU A 443 -1.79 -3.72 -29.18
CA LEU A 443 -2.09 -2.63 -30.13
C LEU A 443 -3.59 -2.28 -30.23
N VAL A 444 -4.50 -3.15 -29.76
CA VAL A 444 -5.95 -3.02 -30.00
C VAL A 444 -6.70 -2.58 -28.74
N ALA A 445 -6.97 -1.28 -28.61
CA ALA A 445 -7.83 -0.72 -27.57
C ALA A 445 -9.34 -0.87 -27.86
N GLY A 446 -9.72 -1.38 -29.05
CA GLY A 446 -11.11 -1.43 -29.50
C GLY A 446 -12.04 -2.24 -28.59
N ALA A 447 -11.58 -3.36 -28.06
CA ALA A 447 -12.41 -4.26 -27.26
C ALA A 447 -12.88 -3.65 -25.93
N VAL A 448 -12.02 -2.88 -25.25
CA VAL A 448 -12.42 -2.15 -24.01
C VAL A 448 -13.51 -1.13 -24.34
N ASN A 449 -13.34 -0.35 -25.40
CA ASN A 449 -14.29 0.69 -25.78
C ASN A 449 -15.66 0.10 -26.15
N ASP A 450 -15.68 -1.02 -26.88
CA ASP A 450 -16.91 -1.72 -27.25
C ASP A 450 -17.67 -2.25 -26.02
N LEU A 451 -16.95 -2.77 -25.02
CA LEU A 451 -17.55 -3.25 -23.77
C LEU A 451 -17.99 -2.11 -22.86
N LEU A 452 -17.22 -1.03 -22.78
CA LEU A 452 -17.61 0.19 -22.05
C LEU A 452 -18.90 0.78 -22.61
N GLU A 453 -19.06 0.82 -23.94
CA GLU A 453 -20.31 1.28 -24.55
C GLU A 453 -21.50 0.39 -24.19
N LYS A 454 -21.34 -0.95 -24.22
CA LYS A 454 -22.39 -1.88 -23.79
C LYS A 454 -22.74 -1.70 -22.30
N LEU A 455 -21.74 -1.48 -21.46
CA LEU A 455 -21.93 -1.24 -20.03
C LEU A 455 -22.65 0.09 -19.77
N ALA A 456 -22.30 1.15 -20.50
CA ALA A 456 -22.99 2.44 -20.43
C ALA A 456 -24.47 2.31 -20.80
N TRP A 457 -24.79 1.52 -21.83
CA TRP A 457 -26.17 1.22 -22.20
C TRP A 457 -26.93 0.46 -21.10
N GLN A 458 -26.28 -0.52 -20.47
CA GLN A 458 -26.87 -1.26 -19.36
C GLN A 458 -27.18 -0.35 -18.17
N TYR A 459 -26.22 0.47 -17.72
CA TYR A 459 -26.43 1.47 -16.67
C TYR A 459 -27.58 2.42 -17.01
N PHE A 460 -27.67 2.88 -18.26
CA PHE A 460 -28.73 3.76 -18.70
C PHE A 460 -30.12 3.10 -18.57
N GLU A 461 -30.30 1.87 -19.04
CA GLU A 461 -31.58 1.16 -18.95
C GLU A 461 -31.96 0.82 -17.51
N GLU A 462 -31.00 0.41 -16.68
CA GLU A 462 -31.23 0.16 -15.25
C GLU A 462 -31.60 1.46 -14.50
N GLY A 463 -30.92 2.57 -14.81
CA GLY A 463 -31.23 3.90 -14.29
C GLY A 463 -32.66 4.34 -14.65
N ARG A 464 -33.07 4.18 -15.91
CA ARG A 464 -34.46 4.45 -16.35
C ARG A 464 -35.49 3.57 -15.66
N SER A 465 -35.17 2.30 -15.45
CA SER A 465 -36.03 1.38 -14.69
C SER A 465 -36.18 1.86 -13.23
N ALA A 466 -35.09 2.28 -12.59
CA ALA A 466 -35.10 2.83 -11.24
C ALA A 466 -35.91 4.14 -11.13
N VAL A 467 -35.84 5.03 -12.13
CA VAL A 467 -36.70 6.23 -12.23
C VAL A 467 -38.19 5.82 -12.20
N ARG A 468 -38.58 4.81 -13.00
CA ARG A 468 -39.99 4.33 -13.03
C ARG A 468 -40.44 3.71 -11.70
N LEU A 469 -39.51 3.16 -10.93
CA LEU A 469 -39.75 2.55 -9.62
C LEU A 469 -39.59 3.53 -8.44
N ALA A 470 -39.35 4.83 -8.72
CA ALA A 470 -39.08 5.86 -7.71
C ALA A 470 -37.90 5.54 -6.76
N LYS A 471 -36.88 4.84 -7.27
CA LYS A 471 -35.63 4.55 -6.54
C LYS A 471 -34.57 5.59 -6.91
N TRP A 472 -34.73 6.80 -6.39
CA TRP A 472 -33.99 8.01 -6.80
C TRP A 472 -32.47 7.92 -6.67
N ASP A 473 -31.97 7.42 -5.55
CA ASP A 473 -30.52 7.30 -5.32
C ASP A 473 -29.87 6.37 -6.36
N ILE A 474 -30.51 5.23 -6.63
CA ILE A 474 -30.04 4.23 -7.61
C ILE A 474 -30.14 4.79 -9.03
N ALA A 475 -31.26 5.44 -9.35
CA ALA A 475 -31.49 6.06 -10.64
C ALA A 475 -30.41 7.11 -10.96
N SER A 476 -30.11 7.99 -10.00
CA SER A 476 -29.10 9.03 -10.13
C SER A 476 -27.71 8.42 -10.33
N ALA A 477 -27.31 7.47 -9.47
CA ALA A 477 -26.01 6.82 -9.56
C ALA A 477 -25.77 6.16 -10.93
N TYR A 478 -26.74 5.40 -11.44
CA TYR A 478 -26.59 4.68 -12.71
C TYR A 478 -26.63 5.61 -13.93
N LEU A 479 -27.49 6.63 -13.93
CA LEU A 479 -27.54 7.60 -15.03
C LEU A 479 -26.26 8.45 -15.09
N VAL A 480 -25.70 8.85 -13.95
CA VAL A 480 -24.40 9.55 -13.89
C VAL A 480 -23.29 8.62 -14.41
N ALA A 481 -23.23 7.37 -13.97
CA ALA A 481 -22.24 6.40 -14.44
C ALA A 481 -22.31 6.17 -15.95
N ALA A 482 -23.51 6.04 -16.52
CA ALA A 482 -23.70 5.92 -17.97
C ALA A 482 -23.15 7.14 -18.73
N LYS A 483 -23.47 8.35 -18.23
CA LYS A 483 -23.01 9.61 -18.82
C LYS A 483 -21.49 9.74 -18.79
N GLU A 484 -20.86 9.39 -17.67
CA GLU A 484 -19.40 9.39 -17.51
C GLU A 484 -18.72 8.51 -18.55
N ILE A 485 -19.22 7.27 -18.73
CA ILE A 485 -18.64 6.33 -19.69
C ILE A 485 -18.86 6.82 -21.13
N TYR A 486 -20.04 7.31 -21.50
CA TYR A 486 -20.24 7.84 -22.84
C TYR A 486 -19.36 9.06 -23.13
N ASN A 487 -19.16 9.94 -22.15
CA ASN A 487 -18.25 11.07 -22.29
C ASN A 487 -16.79 10.64 -22.43
N SER A 488 -16.33 9.63 -21.69
CA SER A 488 -14.96 9.11 -21.83
C SER A 488 -14.71 8.48 -23.21
N LEU A 489 -15.76 7.97 -23.85
CA LEU A 489 -15.76 7.46 -25.23
C LEU A 489 -15.98 8.54 -26.31
N ASN A 490 -16.10 9.83 -25.94
CA ASN A 490 -16.48 10.94 -26.82
C ASN A 490 -17.83 10.73 -27.55
N LYS A 491 -18.79 10.06 -26.91
CA LYS A 491 -20.13 9.74 -27.43
C LYS A 491 -21.21 10.63 -26.80
N HIS A 492 -21.19 11.93 -27.10
CA HIS A 492 -22.05 12.92 -26.44
C HIS A 492 -23.54 12.87 -26.83
N TYR A 493 -23.93 12.09 -27.83
CA TYR A 493 -25.32 12.04 -28.32
C TYR A 493 -26.33 11.45 -27.30
N PHE A 494 -25.85 10.76 -26.27
CA PHE A 494 -26.69 10.27 -25.17
C PHE A 494 -26.89 11.30 -24.04
N ASN A 495 -26.11 12.38 -23.99
CA ASN A 495 -26.10 13.32 -22.87
C ASN A 495 -27.47 13.96 -22.64
N GLU A 496 -28.11 14.45 -23.68
CA GLU A 496 -29.43 15.10 -23.58
C GLU A 496 -30.50 14.14 -23.03
N VAL A 497 -30.47 12.87 -23.46
CA VAL A 497 -31.45 11.87 -23.02
C VAL A 497 -31.20 11.48 -21.56
N ILE A 498 -29.95 11.33 -21.16
CA ILE A 498 -29.58 11.03 -19.76
C ILE A 498 -29.94 12.20 -18.84
N GLU A 499 -29.63 13.44 -19.24
CA GLU A 499 -29.99 14.65 -18.50
C GLU A 499 -31.50 14.80 -18.35
N HIS A 500 -32.27 14.47 -19.39
CA HIS A 500 -33.72 14.43 -19.31
C HIS A 500 -34.22 13.43 -18.25
N GLU A 501 -33.67 12.22 -18.18
CA GLU A 501 -34.04 11.24 -17.15
C GLU A 501 -33.60 11.69 -15.74
N LEU A 502 -32.40 12.28 -15.60
CA LEU A 502 -31.92 12.85 -14.33
C LEU A 502 -32.85 13.97 -13.82
N SER A 503 -33.37 14.83 -14.71
CA SER A 503 -34.29 15.92 -14.33
C SER A 503 -35.61 15.45 -13.70
N LYS A 504 -35.96 14.16 -13.85
CA LYS A 504 -37.16 13.57 -13.23
C LYS A 504 -36.93 13.16 -11.77
N ILE A 505 -35.67 13.10 -11.33
CA ILE A 505 -35.27 12.77 -9.95
C ILE A 505 -35.33 14.02 -9.06
N GLU A 506 -35.07 15.20 -9.64
CA GLU A 506 -35.03 16.49 -8.94
C GLU A 506 -36.41 17.12 -8.66
N LYS A 507 -37.51 16.37 -8.85
CA LYS A 507 -38.89 16.79 -8.60
C LYS A 507 -39.51 15.99 -7.46
#